data_AF-A0A644T672-F1
#
_entry.id   AF-A0A644T672-F1
#
_cell.length_a   1.000
_cell.length_b   1.000
_cell.length_c   1.000
_cell.angle_alpha   90.00
_cell.angle_beta   90.00
_cell.angle_gamma   90.00
#
_symmetry.space_group_name_H-M   'P 1'
#
loop_
_entity.id
_entity.type
_entity.pdbx_description
1 polymer ?
#
loop_
_entity_poly.entity_id
_entity_poly.type
_entity_poly.pdbx_seq_one_letter_code
_entity_poly.pdbx_strand_id
1 'polypeptide(L)'
;MAYKKQKRKKTLYKLLKLGFLSVILLTVTGIVVYSIVFGIKTNAESITQNTVLLQLEEHLVLPENEPVSLRRVSNAKELAIQDSFYKDIKNGDYIIVFENLSLIYDFDKGLIKNIKTK
;
A
#
# COMPACT_ATOMS: atom_id res chain seq x y z
N MET A 1 10.52 9.34 64.98
CA MET A 1 11.01 8.69 63.73
C MET A 1 9.91 8.36 62.69
N ALA A 2 8.61 8.37 63.02
CA ALA A 2 7.53 8.01 62.08
C ALA A 2 7.28 9.01 60.92
N TYR A 3 7.46 10.31 61.16
CA TYR A 3 7.14 11.38 60.20
C TYR A 3 7.97 11.32 58.88
N LYS A 4 9.27 11.02 58.98
CA LYS A 4 10.15 10.89 57.79
C LYS A 4 9.80 9.68 56.91
N LYS A 5 9.28 8.60 57.49
CA LYS A 5 8.88 7.36 56.78
C LYS A 5 7.61 7.56 55.97
N GLN A 6 6.67 8.36 56.48
CA GLN A 6 5.40 8.69 55.82
C GLN A 6 5.58 9.66 54.63
N LYS A 7 6.50 10.64 54.76
CA LYS A 7 6.84 11.59 53.69
C LYS A 7 7.54 10.92 52.50
N ARG A 8 8.39 9.91 52.75
CA ARG A 8 9.04 9.07 51.71
C ARG A 8 8.04 8.20 50.93
N LYS A 9 7.04 7.61 51.59
CA LYS A 9 6.01 6.80 50.90
C LYS A 9 5.14 7.63 49.94
N LYS A 10 4.79 8.87 50.31
CA LYS A 10 4.03 9.79 49.44
C LYS A 10 4.82 10.26 48.21
N THR A 11 6.13 10.47 48.35
CA THR A 11 7.01 10.85 47.22
C THR A 11 7.25 9.67 46.27
N LEU A 12 7.42 8.46 46.80
CA LEU A 12 7.52 7.24 45.98
C LEU A 12 6.25 6.99 45.16
N TYR A 13 5.07 7.13 45.76
CA TYR A 13 3.80 6.97 45.06
C TYR A 13 3.61 8.02 43.95
N LYS A 14 4.03 9.28 44.18
CA LYS A 14 4.02 10.31 43.12
C LYS A 14 4.93 9.92 41.95
N LEU A 15 6.14 9.41 42.22
CA LEU A 15 7.07 8.99 41.17
C LEU A 15 6.56 7.77 40.39
N LEU A 16 5.99 6.77 41.08
CA LEU A 16 5.37 5.60 40.45
C LEU A 16 4.16 5.98 39.59
N LYS A 17 3.30 6.90 40.09
CA LYS A 17 2.15 7.40 39.33
C LYS A 17 2.60 8.18 38.09
N LEU A 18 3.67 8.98 38.19
CA LEU A 18 4.23 9.72 37.06
C LEU A 18 4.84 8.77 36.01
N GLY A 19 5.57 7.75 36.46
CA GLY A 19 6.13 6.71 35.59
C GLY A 19 5.03 5.95 34.84
N PHE A 20 3.97 5.52 35.54
CA PHE A 20 2.83 4.86 34.92
C PHE A 20 2.12 5.75 33.88
N LEU A 21 1.96 7.04 34.17
CA LEU A 21 1.35 7.98 33.23
C LEU A 21 2.20 8.15 31.95
N SER A 22 3.53 8.14 32.09
CA SER A 22 4.46 8.26 30.95
C SER A 22 4.41 7.03 30.03
N VAL A 23 4.25 5.84 30.61
CA VAL A 23 4.11 4.59 29.85
C VAL A 23 2.81 4.59 29.04
N ILE A 24 1.70 5.02 29.65
CA ILE A 24 0.43 5.16 28.94
C ILE A 24 0.57 6.15 27.78
N LEU A 25 1.18 7.30 28.02
CA LEU A 25 1.36 8.32 26.98
C LEU A 25 2.16 7.75 25.79
N LEU A 26 3.26 7.04 26.06
CA LEU A 26 4.09 6.40 25.04
C LEU A 26 3.30 5.36 24.23
N THR A 27 2.50 4.52 24.88
CA THR A 27 1.68 3.52 24.19
C THR A 27 0.64 4.14 23.27
N VAL A 28 -0.03 5.22 23.71
CA VAL A 28 -1.03 5.92 22.89
C VAL A 28 -0.36 6.56 21.67
N THR A 29 0.78 7.22 21.84
CA THR A 29 1.53 7.78 20.70
C THR A 29 2.00 6.69 19.72
N GLY A 30 2.45 5.54 20.22
CA GLY A 30 2.86 4.42 19.37
C GLY A 30 1.71 3.89 18.50
N ILE A 31 0.52 3.75 19.07
CA ILE A 31 -0.69 3.31 18.34
C ILE A 31 -1.06 4.32 17.25
N VAL A 32 -1.03 5.62 17.55
CA VAL A 32 -1.37 6.67 16.57
C VAL A 32 -0.38 6.67 15.42
N VAL A 33 0.93 6.63 15.71
CA VAL A 33 1.97 6.60 14.66
C VAL A 33 1.84 5.35 13.80
N TYR A 34 1.61 4.18 14.41
CA TYR A 34 1.40 2.94 13.68
C TYR A 34 0.19 3.03 12.73
N SER A 35 -0.95 3.52 13.22
CA SER A 35 -2.16 3.69 12.40
C SER A 35 -1.97 4.65 11.23
N ILE A 36 -1.22 5.74 11.42
CA ILE A 36 -0.92 6.69 10.34
C ILE A 36 -0.02 6.03 9.29
N VAL A 37 1.09 5.40 9.71
CA VAL A 37 2.04 4.78 8.77
C VAL A 37 1.40 3.60 8.03
N PHE A 38 0.69 2.73 8.75
CA PHE A 38 0.01 1.57 8.17
C PHE A 38 -1.18 2.00 7.29
N GLY A 39 -1.99 2.96 7.75
CA GLY A 39 -3.11 3.50 6.98
C GLY A 39 -2.68 4.21 5.70
N ILE A 40 -1.55 4.93 5.70
CA ILE A 40 -0.99 5.53 4.48
C ILE A 40 -0.54 4.42 3.50
N LYS A 41 0.05 3.33 4.01
CA LYS A 41 0.49 2.22 3.16
C LYS A 41 -0.68 1.50 2.48
N THR A 42 -1.83 1.37 3.14
CA THR A 42 -3.02 0.72 2.57
C THR A 42 -3.81 1.63 1.62
N ASN A 43 -3.84 2.96 1.85
CA ASN A 43 -4.56 3.90 0.97
C ASN A 43 -3.79 4.22 -0.33
N ALA A 44 -2.46 4.15 -0.31
CA ALA A 44 -1.65 4.34 -1.53
C ALA A 44 -1.75 3.15 -2.52
N GLU A 45 -2.35 2.02 -2.09
CA GLU A 45 -2.42 0.79 -2.87
C GLU A 45 -3.83 0.49 -3.41
N SER A 46 -4.85 1.27 -3.02
CA SER A 46 -6.21 1.13 -3.53
C SER A 46 -6.48 2.05 -4.72
N ILE A 47 -5.66 1.96 -5.78
CA ILE A 47 -6.15 2.32 -7.11
C ILE A 47 -7.16 1.23 -7.46
N THR A 48 -8.45 1.54 -7.36
CA THR A 48 -9.55 0.59 -7.60
C THR A 48 -9.43 0.08 -9.03
N GLN A 49 -9.60 -1.23 -9.27
CA GLN A 49 -9.50 -1.84 -10.61
C GLN A 49 -10.30 -1.05 -11.67
N ASN A 50 -11.46 -0.55 -11.29
CA ASN A 50 -12.31 0.30 -12.12
C ASN A 50 -11.62 1.60 -12.59
N THR A 51 -10.80 2.23 -11.75
CA THR A 51 -10.09 3.47 -12.14
C THR A 51 -9.04 3.23 -13.23
N VAL A 52 -8.37 2.07 -13.19
CA VAL A 52 -7.42 1.68 -14.24
C VAL A 52 -8.15 1.41 -15.55
N LEU A 53 -9.29 0.73 -15.50
CA LEU A 53 -10.09 0.43 -16.68
C LEU A 53 -10.68 1.70 -17.31
N LEU A 54 -11.26 2.59 -16.51
CA LEU A 54 -11.81 3.86 -16.99
C LEU A 54 -10.75 4.73 -17.70
N GLN A 55 -9.54 4.84 -17.16
CA GLN A 55 -8.47 5.60 -17.80
C GLN A 55 -7.95 4.92 -19.08
N LEU A 56 -8.06 3.60 -19.16
CA LEU A 56 -7.67 2.85 -20.34
C LEU A 56 -8.69 2.97 -21.49
N GLU A 57 -9.98 3.09 -21.18
CA GLU A 57 -11.06 3.33 -22.15
C GLU A 57 -10.89 4.66 -22.93
N GLU A 58 -10.20 5.64 -22.34
CA GLU A 58 -9.87 6.91 -23.04
C GLU A 58 -8.88 6.71 -24.20
N HIS A 59 -8.12 5.62 -24.18
CA HIS A 59 -7.04 5.36 -25.13
C HIS A 59 -7.31 4.18 -26.06
N LEU A 60 -8.23 3.28 -25.69
CA LEU A 60 -8.53 2.07 -26.45
C LEU A 60 -9.99 1.63 -26.24
N VAL A 61 -10.61 1.12 -27.30
CA VAL A 61 -11.87 0.38 -27.16
C VAL A 61 -11.57 -0.95 -26.45
N LEU A 62 -12.03 -1.08 -25.22
CA LEU A 62 -11.89 -2.30 -24.45
C LEU A 62 -12.96 -3.34 -24.83
N PRO A 63 -12.65 -4.63 -24.69
CA PRO A 63 -13.67 -5.67 -24.75
C PRO A 63 -14.79 -5.41 -23.73
N GLU A 64 -16.04 -5.74 -24.08
CA GLU A 64 -17.19 -5.57 -23.17
C GLU A 64 -17.13 -6.51 -21.95
N ASN A 65 -16.35 -7.60 -22.03
CA ASN A 65 -16.17 -8.52 -20.92
C ASN A 65 -15.14 -8.01 -19.91
N GLU A 66 -15.35 -8.36 -18.63
CA GLU A 66 -14.39 -8.04 -17.59
C GLU A 66 -13.02 -8.71 -17.84
N PRO A 67 -11.92 -8.06 -17.44
CA PRO A 67 -10.60 -8.68 -17.53
C PRO A 67 -10.52 -9.91 -16.63
N VAL A 68 -10.08 -11.03 -17.20
CA VAL A 68 -9.77 -12.29 -16.50
C VAL A 68 -8.73 -12.07 -15.40
N SER A 69 -7.77 -11.17 -15.62
CA SER A 69 -6.76 -10.81 -14.64
C SER A 69 -6.35 -9.36 -14.80
N LEU A 70 -6.32 -8.64 -13.67
CA LEU A 70 -5.73 -7.31 -13.56
C LEU A 70 -4.79 -7.32 -12.35
N ARG A 71 -3.49 -7.11 -12.59
CA ARG A 71 -2.50 -7.02 -11.51
C ARG A 71 -1.51 -5.89 -11.71
N ARG A 72 -1.07 -5.31 -10.60
CA ARG A 72 0.08 -4.39 -10.58
C ARG A 72 1.39 -5.18 -10.50
N VAL A 73 2.38 -4.76 -11.27
CA VAL A 73 3.67 -5.43 -11.41
C VAL A 73 4.57 -5.07 -10.23
N SER A 74 5.04 -6.08 -9.51
CA SER A 74 6.00 -5.92 -8.40
C SER A 74 7.43 -6.34 -8.75
N ASN A 75 7.61 -7.25 -9.73
CA ASN A 75 8.91 -7.72 -10.19
C ASN A 75 8.99 -7.78 -11.73
N ALA A 76 9.25 -6.63 -12.34
CA ALA A 76 9.36 -6.47 -13.78
C ALA A 76 10.53 -7.25 -14.40
N LYS A 77 11.67 -7.34 -13.68
CA LYS A 77 12.88 -7.99 -14.20
C LYS A 77 12.65 -9.47 -14.52
N GLU A 78 11.95 -10.16 -13.63
CA GLU A 78 11.64 -11.58 -13.80
C GLU A 78 10.70 -11.81 -14.99
N LEU A 79 9.71 -10.93 -15.17
CA LEU A 79 8.76 -11.00 -16.30
C LEU A 79 9.42 -10.70 -17.63
N ALA A 80 10.31 -9.70 -17.69
CA ALA A 80 11.01 -9.32 -18.91
C ALA A 80 11.88 -10.46 -19.49
N ILE A 81 12.31 -11.41 -18.66
CA ILE A 81 13.09 -12.58 -19.10
C ILE A 81 12.19 -13.67 -19.72
N GLN A 82 10.91 -13.72 -19.34
CA GLN A 82 10.00 -14.81 -19.73
C GLN A 82 9.51 -14.71 -21.18
N ASP A 83 9.12 -13.52 -21.62
CA ASP A 83 8.51 -13.31 -22.95
C ASP A 83 8.79 -11.87 -23.43
N SER A 84 8.95 -11.70 -24.74
CA SER A 84 9.20 -10.39 -25.36
C SER A 84 8.06 -9.39 -25.18
N PHE A 85 6.85 -9.88 -24.87
CA PHE A 85 5.72 -9.07 -24.47
C PHE A 85 6.05 -8.17 -23.27
N TYR A 86 6.87 -8.67 -22.33
CA TYR A 86 7.25 -7.97 -21.11
C TYR A 86 8.52 -7.13 -21.23
N LYS A 87 9.10 -6.95 -22.43
CA LYS A 87 10.42 -6.31 -22.59
C LYS A 87 10.53 -4.90 -22.00
N ASP A 88 9.45 -4.12 -22.06
CA ASP A 88 9.42 -2.71 -21.62
C ASP A 88 8.70 -2.52 -20.27
N ILE A 89 8.37 -3.63 -19.58
CA ILE A 89 7.59 -3.60 -18.34
C ILE A 89 8.40 -3.01 -17.18
N LYS A 90 7.72 -2.25 -16.31
CA LYS A 90 8.30 -1.63 -15.12
C LYS A 90 7.49 -2.00 -13.89
N ASN A 91 8.14 -1.93 -12.72
CA ASN A 91 7.43 -2.05 -11.46
C ASN A 91 6.43 -0.89 -11.34
N GLY A 92 5.21 -1.20 -10.95
CA GLY A 92 4.10 -0.24 -10.90
C GLY A 92 3.17 -0.28 -12.10
N ASP A 93 3.61 -0.83 -13.25
CA ASP A 93 2.74 -1.05 -14.42
C ASP A 93 1.62 -2.05 -14.10
N TYR A 94 0.54 -1.99 -14.86
CA TYR A 94 -0.57 -2.93 -14.79
C TYR A 94 -0.52 -3.91 -15.96
N ILE A 95 -0.65 -5.20 -15.65
CA ILE A 95 -0.92 -6.23 -16.65
C ILE A 95 -2.41 -6.51 -16.61
N ILE A 96 -3.07 -6.32 -17.74
CA ILE A 96 -4.51 -6.50 -17.91
C ILE A 96 -4.70 -7.58 -18.98
N VAL A 97 -5.42 -8.64 -18.63
CA VAL A 97 -5.67 -9.80 -19.47
C VAL A 97 -7.16 -10.00 -19.59
N PHE A 98 -7.66 -9.88 -20.81
CA PHE A 98 -8.97 -10.33 -21.26
C PHE A 98 -8.84 -11.71 -21.92
N GLU A 99 -9.96 -12.29 -22.33
CA GLU A 99 -9.98 -13.61 -22.99
C GLU A 99 -9.08 -13.65 -24.25
N ASN A 100 -9.18 -12.60 -25.08
CA ASN A 100 -8.52 -12.52 -26.40
C ASN A 100 -7.46 -11.41 -26.50
N LEU A 101 -7.23 -10.66 -25.42
CA LEU A 101 -6.38 -9.47 -25.41
C LEU A 101 -5.57 -9.43 -24.13
N SER A 102 -4.28 -9.15 -24.22
CA SER A 102 -3.40 -8.88 -23.08
C SER A 102 -2.67 -7.57 -23.34
N LEU A 103 -2.57 -6.72 -22.33
CA LEU A 103 -1.92 -5.42 -22.45
C LEU A 103 -1.15 -5.05 -21.19
N ILE A 104 -0.13 -4.22 -21.38
CA ILE A 104 0.68 -3.62 -20.33
C ILE A 104 0.41 -2.13 -20.33
N TYR A 105 -0.06 -1.61 -19.20
CA TYR A 105 -0.46 -0.22 -19.04
C TYR A 105 0.35 0.47 -17.95
N ASP A 106 0.95 1.60 -18.29
CA ASP A 106 1.61 2.51 -17.36
C ASP A 106 0.58 3.51 -16.84
N PHE A 107 0.03 3.22 -15.65
CA PHE A 107 -1.03 4.03 -15.04
C PHE A 107 -0.56 5.47 -14.75
N ASP A 108 0.69 5.63 -14.29
CA ASP A 108 1.24 6.93 -13.91
C ASP A 108 1.39 7.87 -15.13
N LYS A 109 1.63 7.30 -16.32
CA LYS A 109 1.80 8.06 -17.56
C LYS A 109 0.59 8.02 -18.50
N GLY A 110 -0.39 7.16 -18.23
CA GLY A 110 -1.52 6.91 -19.12
C GLY A 110 -1.11 6.28 -20.46
N LEU A 111 -0.07 5.44 -20.47
CA LEU A 111 0.49 4.91 -21.72
C LEU A 111 0.35 3.40 -21.81
N ILE A 112 -0.18 2.92 -22.94
CA ILE A 112 -0.14 1.51 -23.28
C ILE A 112 1.26 1.18 -23.81
N LYS A 113 1.99 0.32 -23.09
CA LYS A 113 3.36 -0.06 -23.45
C LYS A 113 3.40 -1.21 -24.44
N ASN A 114 2.49 -2.16 -24.30
CA ASN A 114 2.43 -3.29 -25.20
C ASN A 114 1.04 -3.90 -25.25
N ILE A 115 0.70 -4.52 -26.38
CA ILE A 115 -0.55 -5.21 -26.63
C ILE A 115 -0.24 -6.54 -27.33
N LYS A 116 -0.86 -7.62 -26.87
CA LYS A 116 -0.78 -8.95 -27.45
C LYS A 116 -2.18 -9.52 -27.56
N THR A 117 -2.62 -9.81 -28.77
CA THR A 117 -3.83 -10.58 -29.04
C THR A 117 -3.47 -12.07 -29.10
N LYS A 118 -4.39 -12.93 -28.68
CA LYS A 118 -4.24 -14.39 -28.89
C LYS A 118 -4.49 -14.77 -30.35
#